data_AF-A0A524PF07-F1
#
_entry.id   AF-A0A524PF07-F1
#
_cell.length_a   1.000
_cell.length_b   1.000
_cell.length_c   1.000
_cell.angle_alpha   90.00
_cell.angle_beta   90.00
_cell.angle_gamma   90.00
#
_symmetry.space_group_name_H-M   'P 1'
#
loop_
_entity.id
_entity.type
_entity.pdbx_description
1 polymer ?
#
loop_
_entity_poly.entity_id
_entity_poly.type
_entity_poly.pdbx_seq_one_letter_code
_entity_poly.pdbx_strand_id
1 'polypeptide(L)'
;MITGETGNRIYPWGTSRRFNSHGTYISGLFGGRVQKVSIDAGFTCPNRDGTKGSGGCTYCNNDAFNPSYCIPEKSITEQVEQGIRFHKSRYRRSVGYLAYFQAYSNTYASPDRLKKMYGEALSIDG
;
A
#
# COMPACT_ATOMS: atom_id res chain seq x y z
N MET A 1 13.23 17.79 -44.97
CA MET A 1 11.94 17.52 -44.28
C MET A 1 12.05 16.16 -43.62
N ILE A 2 12.32 16.12 -42.31
CA ILE A 2 12.28 14.86 -41.56
C ILE A 2 10.81 14.67 -41.18
N THR A 3 10.12 13.80 -41.88
CA THR A 3 8.81 13.30 -41.47
C THR A 3 9.00 12.46 -40.22
N GLY A 4 9.00 13.11 -39.05
CA GLY A 4 9.02 12.44 -37.76
C GLY A 4 7.69 11.73 -37.57
N GLU A 5 7.62 10.47 -37.99
CA GLU A 5 6.54 9.57 -37.58
C GLU A 5 6.59 9.47 -36.06
N THR A 6 5.69 10.19 -35.40
CA THR A 6 5.35 10.03 -33.99
C THR A 6 4.56 8.72 -33.80
N GLY A 7 5.14 7.61 -34.26
CA GLY A 7 4.66 6.28 -33.92
C GLY A 7 4.70 6.14 -32.40
N ASN A 8 3.56 5.90 -31.79
CA ASN A 8 3.41 5.77 -30.35
C ASN A 8 4.16 4.51 -29.88
N ARG A 9 5.48 4.63 -29.66
CA ARG A 9 6.36 3.51 -29.28
C ARG A 9 5.78 2.80 -28.06
N ILE A 10 5.39 1.54 -28.24
CA ILE A 10 4.99 0.68 -27.13
C ILE A 10 6.26 0.08 -26.52
N TYR A 11 6.41 0.25 -25.20
CA TYR A 11 7.52 -0.31 -24.43
C TYR A 11 7.18 -1.72 -23.93
N PRO A 12 8.15 -2.52 -23.43
CA PRO A 12 7.93 -3.92 -23.00
C PRO A 12 6.84 -4.12 -21.94
N TRP A 13 6.52 -3.07 -21.16
CA TRP A 13 5.41 -3.08 -20.19
C TRP A 13 4.04 -2.74 -20.82
N GLY A 14 3.90 -2.81 -22.14
CA GLY A 14 2.61 -2.75 -22.84
C GLY A 14 1.95 -1.36 -22.93
N THR A 15 2.69 -0.28 -22.64
CA THR A 15 2.18 1.10 -22.74
C THR A 15 3.13 1.99 -23.51
N SER A 16 2.65 3.16 -23.95
CA SER A 16 3.50 4.18 -24.59
C SER A 16 4.29 5.04 -23.61
N ARG A 17 4.05 4.91 -22.30
CA ARG A 17 4.81 5.64 -21.27
C ARG A 17 6.24 5.11 -21.26
N ARG A 18 7.23 5.99 -21.16
CA ARG A 18 8.67 5.64 -21.13
C ARG A 18 9.13 4.97 -19.83
N PHE A 19 8.22 4.73 -18.89
CA PHE A 19 8.48 4.04 -17.64
C PHE A 19 7.37 3.05 -17.32
N ASN A 20 7.74 1.95 -16.67
CA ASN A 20 6.78 1.00 -16.12
C ASN A 20 6.24 1.54 -14.79
N SER A 21 5.02 2.10 -14.80
CA SER A 21 4.43 2.55 -13.55
C SER A 21 4.13 1.36 -12.64
N HIS A 22 4.25 1.52 -11.33
CA HIS A 22 3.93 0.46 -10.37
C HIS A 22 2.53 -0.13 -10.60
N GLY A 23 1.54 0.69 -10.92
CA GLY A 23 0.20 0.22 -11.27
C GLY A 23 0.16 -0.65 -12.54
N THR A 24 0.95 -0.32 -13.56
CA THR A 24 1.05 -1.12 -14.80
C THR A 24 1.72 -2.46 -14.50
N TYR A 25 2.85 -2.44 -13.80
CA TYR A 25 3.56 -3.64 -13.39
C TYR A 25 2.68 -4.59 -12.58
N ILE A 26 2.04 -4.08 -11.52
CA ILE A 26 1.17 -4.87 -10.65
C ILE A 26 -0.03 -5.39 -11.44
N SER A 27 -0.63 -4.58 -12.31
CA SER A 27 -1.76 -5.05 -13.12
C SER A 27 -1.36 -6.14 -14.11
N GLY A 28 -0.16 -6.08 -14.67
CA GLY A 28 0.39 -7.14 -15.51
C GLY A 28 0.64 -8.43 -14.72
N LEU A 29 1.15 -8.33 -13.49
CA LEU A 29 1.45 -9.48 -12.64
C LEU A 29 0.20 -10.24 -12.18
N PHE A 30 -0.87 -9.53 -11.84
CA PHE A 30 -2.10 -10.12 -11.28
C PHE A 30 -3.25 -10.19 -12.29
N GLY A 31 -3.01 -9.87 -13.56
CA GLY A 31 -4.04 -9.89 -14.61
C GLY A 31 -5.12 -8.81 -14.46
N GLY A 32 -4.92 -7.82 -13.58
CA GLY A 32 -5.87 -6.75 -13.34
C GLY A 32 -5.47 -5.82 -12.21
N ARG A 33 -6.28 -4.78 -12.00
CA ARG A 33 -5.97 -3.74 -11.01
C ARG A 33 -6.00 -4.32 -9.58
N VAL A 34 -4.93 -4.14 -8.82
CA VAL A 34 -4.90 -4.43 -7.38
C VAL A 34 -4.95 -3.13 -6.59
N GLN A 35 -5.75 -3.05 -5.53
CA GLN A 35 -5.80 -1.86 -4.65
C GLN A 35 -5.04 -2.07 -3.35
N LYS A 36 -4.28 -1.07 -2.93
CA LYS A 36 -3.66 -1.06 -1.61
C LYS A 36 -4.71 -0.73 -0.56
N VAL A 37 -4.75 -1.52 0.50
CA VAL A 37 -5.55 -1.27 1.70
C VAL A 37 -4.59 -0.92 2.81
N SER A 38 -4.62 0.33 3.26
CA SER A 38 -3.72 0.83 4.29
C SER A 38 -4.09 0.27 5.66
N ILE A 39 -3.09 -0.13 6.43
CA ILE A 39 -3.21 -0.71 7.77
C ILE A 39 -2.28 0.04 8.71
N ASP A 40 -2.81 0.41 9.88
CA ASP A 40 -2.05 0.87 11.03
C ASP A 40 -2.06 -0.22 12.10
N ALA A 41 -0.94 -0.91 12.25
CA ALA A 41 -0.80 -2.02 13.21
C ALA A 41 -0.24 -1.56 14.57
N GLY A 42 -0.28 -0.26 14.87
CA GLY A 42 0.25 0.29 16.12
C GLY A 42 1.77 0.17 16.20
N PHE A 43 2.45 0.34 15.06
CA PHE A 43 3.91 0.37 15.02
C PHE A 43 4.47 1.73 15.44
N THR A 44 5.77 1.76 15.73
CA THR A 44 6.53 2.99 15.96
C THR A 44 7.69 3.08 14.97
N CYS A 45 8.61 4.03 15.14
CA CYS A 45 9.86 4.05 14.38
C CYS A 45 11.01 4.61 15.22
N PRO A 46 12.27 4.38 14.82
CA PRO A 46 13.45 4.81 15.57
C PRO A 46 13.52 6.30 15.86
N ASN A 47 12.86 7.11 15.02
CA ASN A 47 12.84 8.57 15.14
C ASN A 47 11.75 9.08 16.09
N ARG A 48 10.85 8.20 16.56
CA ARG A 48 9.74 8.54 17.47
C ARG A 48 9.91 7.95 18.85
N ASP A 49 10.44 6.74 18.95
CA ASP A 49 10.50 5.99 20.20
C ASP A 49 11.68 6.33 21.13
N GLY A 50 12.52 7.29 20.72
CA GLY A 50 13.68 7.73 21.51
C GLY A 50 14.96 6.95 21.25
N THR A 51 14.95 5.89 20.43
CA THR A 51 16.15 5.07 20.19
C THR A 51 17.17 5.73 19.27
N LYS A 52 16.71 6.46 18.24
CA LYS A 52 17.55 7.23 17.30
C LYS A 52 17.14 8.71 17.23
N GLY A 53 15.93 9.04 17.66
CA GLY A 53 15.42 10.40 17.78
C GLY A 53 14.11 10.44 18.56
N SER A 54 13.63 11.64 18.84
CA SER A 54 12.36 11.89 19.53
C SER A 54 11.47 12.80 18.67
N GLY A 55 10.15 12.71 18.86
CA GLY A 55 9.17 13.56 18.17
C GLY A 55 8.83 13.16 16.72
N GLY A 56 9.64 12.33 16.06
CA GLY A 56 9.43 11.89 14.69
C GLY A 56 10.10 12.78 13.63
N CYS A 57 10.01 12.37 12.37
CA CYS A 57 10.58 13.15 11.26
C CYS A 57 9.71 14.38 10.97
N THR A 58 10.32 15.52 10.65
CA THR A 58 9.61 16.77 10.31
C THR A 58 8.60 16.62 9.16
N TYR A 59 8.84 15.68 8.24
CA TYR A 59 7.95 15.38 7.11
C TYR A 59 6.92 14.28 7.41
N CYS A 60 7.00 13.61 8.56
CA CYS A 60 6.16 12.46 8.87
C CYS A 60 4.87 12.92 9.55
N ASN A 61 3.78 12.92 8.79
CA ASN A 61 2.44 13.16 9.29
C ASN A 61 1.51 12.02 8.86
N ASN A 62 1.55 10.87 9.55
CA ASN A 62 0.71 9.72 9.18
C ASN A 62 -0.79 10.04 9.23
N ASP A 63 -1.22 10.94 10.13
CA ASP A 63 -2.62 11.34 10.26
C ASP A 63 -3.15 12.01 8.98
N ALA A 64 -2.28 12.67 8.21
CA ALA A 64 -2.65 13.26 6.93
C ALA A 64 -2.77 12.25 5.77
N PHE A 65 -2.23 11.04 5.93
CA PHE A 65 -2.14 10.04 4.85
C PHE A 65 -2.89 8.73 5.16
N ASN A 66 -3.33 8.52 6.40
CA ASN A 66 -4.11 7.36 6.81
C ASN A 66 -5.60 7.58 6.49
N PRO A 67 -6.25 6.64 5.77
CA PRO A 67 -7.70 6.67 5.61
C PRO A 67 -8.41 6.58 6.97
N SER A 68 -9.64 7.08 7.07
CA SER A 68 -10.41 7.05 8.34
C SER A 68 -10.68 5.65 8.89
N TYR A 69 -10.57 4.61 8.06
CA TYR A 69 -10.69 3.22 8.50
C TYR A 69 -9.41 2.68 9.16
N CYS A 70 -8.27 3.34 8.97
CA CYS A 70 -6.92 2.91 9.34
C CYS A 70 -6.52 3.53 10.69
N ILE A 71 -7.01 2.93 11.79
CA ILE A 71 -6.71 3.37 13.16
C ILE A 71 -6.18 2.20 13.99
N PRO A 72 -5.18 2.42 14.87
CA PRO A 72 -4.47 1.35 15.57
C PRO A 72 -5.31 0.60 16.62
N GLU A 73 -6.44 1.18 17.05
CA GLU A 73 -7.37 0.53 17.99
C GLU A 73 -8.20 -0.59 17.34
N LYS A 74 -8.32 -0.58 16.00
CA LYS A 74 -9.03 -1.62 15.25
C LYS A 74 -8.11 -2.80 14.97
N SER A 75 -8.68 -4.00 14.97
CA SER A 75 -7.98 -5.19 14.47
C SER A 75 -7.56 -5.00 13.01
N ILE A 76 -6.53 -5.74 12.58
CA ILE A 76 -6.08 -5.72 11.18
C ILE A 76 -7.23 -6.18 10.28
N THR A 77 -7.98 -7.18 10.74
CA THR A 77 -9.19 -7.68 10.08
C THR A 77 -10.20 -6.56 9.80
N GLU A 78 -10.59 -5.80 10.82
CA GLU A 78 -11.55 -4.70 10.65
C GLU A 78 -11.04 -3.62 9.70
N GLN A 79 -9.75 -3.27 9.78
CA GLN A 79 -9.15 -2.25 8.91
C GLN A 79 -9.15 -2.72 7.45
N VAL A 80 -8.78 -3.98 7.19
CA VAL A 80 -8.74 -4.55 5.85
C VAL A 80 -10.14 -4.61 5.25
N GLU A 81 -11.12 -5.17 5.97
CA GLU A 81 -12.48 -5.27 5.47
C GLU A 81 -13.12 -3.90 5.18
N GLN A 82 -12.93 -2.94 6.08
CA GLN A 82 -13.43 -1.57 5.88
C GLN A 82 -12.74 -0.90 4.69
N GLY A 83 -11.43 -1.10 4.53
CA GLY A 83 -10.67 -0.61 3.38
C GLY A 83 -11.12 -1.23 2.05
N ILE A 84 -11.39 -2.54 2.03
CA ILE A 84 -11.98 -3.23 0.87
C ILE A 84 -13.33 -2.61 0.54
N ARG A 85 -14.23 -2.46 1.53
CA ARG A 85 -15.56 -1.84 1.32
C ARG A 85 -15.43 -0.41 0.77
N PHE A 86 -14.54 0.38 1.35
CA PHE A 86 -14.24 1.74 0.89
C PHE A 86 -13.79 1.76 -0.58
N HIS A 87 -12.83 0.90 -0.95
CA HIS A 87 -12.29 0.84 -2.30
C HIS A 87 -13.24 0.20 -3.33
N LYS A 88 -14.11 -0.74 -2.94
CA LYS A 88 -15.08 -1.39 -3.85
C LYS A 88 -16.01 -0.37 -4.52
N SER A 89 -16.41 0.68 -3.81
CA SER A 89 -17.26 1.75 -4.36
C SER A 89 -16.59 2.50 -5.52
N ARG A 90 -15.29 2.79 -5.39
CA ARG A 90 -14.52 3.61 -6.34
C ARG A 90 -13.83 2.79 -7.43
N TYR A 91 -13.41 1.56 -7.12
CA TYR A 91 -12.56 0.73 -7.97
C TYR A 91 -13.19 -0.65 -8.20
N ARG A 92 -14.36 -0.65 -8.85
CA ARG A 92 -15.18 -1.83 -9.11
C ARG A 92 -14.51 -2.91 -9.97
N ARG A 93 -13.42 -2.57 -10.67
CA ARG A 93 -12.64 -3.48 -11.54
C ARG A 93 -11.38 -4.04 -10.88
N SER A 94 -11.26 -3.88 -9.56
CA SER A 94 -10.11 -4.42 -8.86
C SER A 94 -10.24 -5.94 -8.76
N VAL A 95 -9.17 -6.66 -9.04
CA VAL A 95 -9.12 -8.13 -9.02
C VAL A 95 -8.59 -8.68 -7.69
N GLY A 96 -8.18 -7.78 -6.79
CA GLY A 96 -7.71 -8.13 -5.47
C GLY A 96 -7.15 -6.92 -4.73
N TYR A 97 -6.65 -7.17 -3.53
CA TYR A 97 -6.14 -6.14 -2.62
C TYR A 97 -4.75 -6.48 -2.08
N LEU A 98 -3.95 -5.45 -1.81
CA LEU A 98 -2.66 -5.56 -1.15
C LEU A 98 -2.78 -4.95 0.24
N ALA A 99 -2.68 -5.79 1.27
CA ALA A 99 -2.55 -5.35 2.66
C ALA A 99 -1.26 -4.53 2.81
N TYR A 100 -1.39 -3.24 3.10
CA TYR A 100 -0.27 -2.29 3.15
C TYR A 100 -0.12 -1.70 4.55
N PHE A 101 0.81 -2.25 5.33
CA PHE A 101 1.18 -1.75 6.65
C PHE A 101 1.90 -0.41 6.50
N GLN A 102 1.09 0.66 6.46
CA GLN A 102 1.50 1.98 6.01
C GLN A 102 2.10 2.81 7.15
N ALA A 103 1.51 2.70 8.33
CA ALA A 103 1.87 3.56 9.45
C ALA A 103 3.20 3.13 10.07
N TYR A 104 4.14 4.09 10.12
CA TYR A 104 5.43 3.97 10.77
C TYR A 104 6.29 2.79 10.25
N SER A 105 7.09 2.15 11.12
CA SER A 105 7.99 1.07 10.72
C SER A 105 7.78 -0.20 11.52
N ASN A 106 7.80 -1.34 10.84
CA ASN A 106 7.75 -2.66 11.45
C ASN A 106 9.11 -3.09 12.05
N THR A 107 10.18 -2.30 11.89
CA THR A 107 11.59 -2.66 12.20
C THR A 107 11.82 -3.21 13.60
N TYR A 108 11.06 -2.76 14.60
CA TYR A 108 11.27 -3.13 16.01
C TYR A 108 10.29 -4.17 16.54
N ALA A 109 9.37 -4.65 15.71
CA ALA A 109 8.51 -5.76 16.11
C ALA A 109 9.27 -7.08 15.98
N SER A 110 9.03 -8.01 16.91
CA SER A 110 9.59 -9.36 16.82
C SER A 110 9.05 -10.11 15.59
N PRO A 111 9.81 -11.07 15.03
CA PRO A 111 9.33 -11.91 13.93
C PRO A 111 8.00 -12.61 14.23
N ASP A 112 7.79 -13.08 15.46
CA ASP A 112 6.54 -13.74 15.87
C ASP A 112 5.34 -12.77 15.84
N ARG A 113 5.54 -11.54 16.30
CA ARG A 113 4.50 -10.50 16.25
C ARG A 113 4.16 -10.16 14.79
N LEU A 114 5.17 -10.00 13.93
CA LEU A 114 4.98 -9.74 12.51
C LEU A 114 4.25 -10.88 11.81
N LYS A 115 4.64 -12.13 12.09
CA LYS A 115 3.99 -13.31 11.52
C LYS A 115 2.52 -13.39 11.90
N LYS A 116 2.17 -13.10 13.16
CA LYS A 116 0.77 -13.03 13.60
C LYS A 116 -0.02 -11.96 12.84
N MET A 117 0.52 -10.75 12.75
CA MET A 117 -0.14 -9.62 12.08
C MET A 117 -0.32 -9.84 10.58
N TYR A 118 0.71 -10.36 9.90
CA TYR A 118 0.64 -10.67 8.48
C TYR A 118 -0.27 -11.87 8.20
N GLY A 119 -0.24 -12.88 9.08
CA GLY A 119 -1.17 -14.00 9.01
C GLY A 119 -2.62 -13.55 9.12
N GLU A 120 -2.94 -12.63 10.04
CA GLU A 120 -4.26 -12.04 10.16
C GLU A 120 -4.68 -11.34 8.86
N ALA A 121 -3.83 -10.47 8.30
CA ALA A 121 -4.10 -9.80 7.03
C ALA A 121 -4.32 -10.77 5.86
N LEU A 122 -3.55 -11.86 5.80
CA LEU A 122 -3.61 -12.87 4.73
C LEU A 122 -4.78 -13.84 4.88
N SER A 123 -5.39 -13.95 6.06
CA SER A 123 -6.55 -14.82 6.30
C SER A 123 -7.87 -14.25 5.76
N ILE A 124 -7.85 -13.04 5.19
CA ILE A 124 -9.03 -12.31 4.74
C ILE A 124 -9.15 -12.44 3.22
N ASP A 125 -10.31 -12.90 2.75
CA ASP A 125 -10.60 -12.99 1.32
C ASP A 125 -10.84 -11.59 0.73
N GLY A 126 -10.20 -11.31 -0.42
CA GLY A 126 -10.24 -9.99 -1.06
C GLY A 126 -9.88 -9.98 -2.53
#